data_AF-A0A5K7S7N2-F1
#
_entry.id   AF-A0A5K7S7N2-F1
#
_cell.length_a   1.000
_cell.length_b   1.000
_cell.length_c   1.000
_cell.angle_alpha   90.00
_cell.angle_beta   90.00
_cell.angle_gamma   90.00
#
_symmetry.space_group_name_H-M   'P 1'
#
loop_
_entity.id
_entity.type
_entity.pdbx_description
1 polymer ?
#
loop_
_entity_poly.entity_id
_entity_poly.type
_entity_poly.pdbx_seq_one_letter_code
_entity_poly.pdbx_strand_id
1 'polypeptide(L)'
;MWIFFTIAVAISLATYLKSDNFSLLDNILNTTDLVLALSVTIAIYLWGDHTSRFSRFDKGCLVAVVVILLFWFVTRNHVVTHTLTQGILVIAYFPVVSRLWKTRENSESFLIWIAMAVTPAISLLSSKGTLATIYSVRAIVCILVLLMLMLRVEYLSRKHSDLVGSA
;
A
#
# COMPACT_ATOMS: atom_id res chain seq x y z
N MET A 1 -11.81 -0.81 -1.08
CA MET A 1 -10.35 -0.78 -0.87
C MET A 1 -9.89 0.17 0.25
N TRP A 2 -10.08 1.49 0.12
CA TRP A 2 -9.49 2.48 1.04
C TRP A 2 -9.83 2.28 2.53
N ILE A 3 -11.03 1.80 2.87
CA ILE A 3 -11.43 1.55 4.26
C ILE A 3 -10.51 0.52 4.94
N PHE A 4 -10.26 -0.65 4.33
CA PHE A 4 -9.39 -1.66 4.97
C PHE A 4 -7.95 -1.15 5.05
N PHE A 5 -7.51 -0.38 4.04
CA PHE A 5 -6.19 0.23 4.02
C PHE A 5 -6.02 1.22 5.18
N THR A 6 -7.01 2.10 5.39
CA THR A 6 -7.07 3.02 6.53
C THR A 6 -6.96 2.28 7.86
N ILE A 7 -7.72 1.20 8.05
CA ILE A 7 -7.69 0.42 9.29
C ILE A 7 -6.32 -0.24 9.48
N ALA A 8 -5.76 -0.85 8.42
CA ALA A 8 -4.44 -1.48 8.49
C ALA A 8 -3.33 -0.47 8.84
N VAL A 9 -3.31 0.68 8.16
CA VAL A 9 -2.32 1.74 8.40
C VAL A 9 -2.48 2.33 9.80
N ALA A 10 -3.70 2.46 10.31
CA ALA A 10 -3.96 2.87 11.69
C ALA A 10 -3.45 1.86 12.72
N ILE A 11 -3.68 0.56 12.51
CA ILE A 11 -3.15 -0.53 13.37
C ILE A 11 -1.62 -0.52 13.35
N SER A 12 -1.03 -0.38 12.16
CA SER A 12 0.42 -0.26 11.97
C SER A 12 1.00 0.90 12.78
N LEU A 13 0.35 2.08 12.75
CA LEU A 13 0.81 3.24 13.50
C LEU A 13 0.60 3.06 15.01
N ALA A 14 -0.55 2.54 15.43
CA ALA A 14 -0.86 2.32 16.83
C ALA A 14 0.09 1.30 17.48
N THR A 15 0.41 0.21 16.77
CA THR A 15 1.39 -0.78 17.22
C THR A 15 2.80 -0.19 17.30
N TYR A 16 3.17 0.68 16.36
CA TYR A 16 4.43 1.41 16.40
C TYR A 16 4.53 2.32 17.63
N LEU A 17 3.55 3.20 17.85
CA LEU A 17 3.53 4.13 18.99
C LEU A 17 3.43 3.44 20.35
N LYS A 18 2.89 2.21 20.39
CA LYS A 18 2.82 1.40 21.62
C LYS A 18 4.05 0.52 21.84
N SER A 19 4.92 0.37 20.84
CA SER A 19 6.10 -0.48 20.95
C SER A 19 7.20 0.14 21.82
N ASP A 20 7.31 1.48 21.82
CA ASP A 20 8.29 2.25 22.58
C ASP A 20 7.81 3.72 22.70
N ASN A 21 8.62 4.63 23.26
CA ASN A 21 8.37 6.07 23.35
C ASN A 21 8.56 6.81 22.00
N PHE A 22 8.03 6.23 20.92
CA PHE A 22 8.08 6.86 19.59
C PHE A 22 6.95 7.88 19.40
N SER A 23 7.24 8.93 18.63
CA SER A 23 6.28 9.93 18.21
C SER A 23 5.76 9.68 16.79
N LEU A 24 4.70 10.38 16.41
CA LEU A 24 4.13 10.32 15.06
C LEU A 24 5.13 10.73 13.96
N LEU A 25 6.09 11.61 14.30
CA LEU A 25 7.10 12.10 13.37
C LEU A 25 8.23 11.08 13.13
N ASP A 26 8.45 10.18 14.10
CA ASP A 26 9.47 9.13 13.99
C ASP A 26 9.07 8.02 13.00
N ASN A 27 7.80 7.98 12.59
CA ASN A 27 7.29 7.19 11.47
C ASN A 27 6.41 8.05 10.57
N ILE A 28 7.01 9.10 10.02
CA ILE A 28 6.30 10.11 9.22
C ILE A 28 5.57 9.50 8.03
N LEU A 29 6.14 8.49 7.36
CA LEU A 29 5.47 7.81 6.24
C LEU A 29 4.16 7.13 6.67
N ASN A 30 4.16 6.34 7.76
CA ASN A 30 2.93 5.71 8.23
C ASN A 30 1.90 6.77 8.66
N THR A 31 2.33 7.86 9.29
CA THR A 31 1.45 8.97 9.68
C THR A 31 0.84 9.66 8.46
N THR A 32 1.64 9.99 7.44
CA THR A 32 1.16 10.60 6.20
C THR A 32 0.23 9.66 5.43
N ASP A 33 0.55 8.37 5.37
CA ASP A 33 -0.31 7.36 4.75
C ASP A 33 -1.66 7.28 5.45
N LEU A 34 -1.71 7.41 6.79
CA LEU A 34 -2.96 7.41 7.54
C LEU A 34 -3.81 8.63 7.17
N VAL A 35 -3.20 9.82 7.11
CA VAL A 35 -3.88 11.06 6.72
C VAL A 35 -4.41 10.96 5.29
N LEU A 36 -3.60 10.46 4.35
CA LEU A 36 -4.00 10.24 2.96
C LEU A 36 -5.15 9.23 2.86
N ALA A 37 -5.02 8.08 3.51
CA ALA A 37 -6.03 7.03 3.47
C ALA A 37 -7.37 7.50 4.06
N LEU A 38 -7.33 8.24 5.17
CA LEU A 38 -8.50 8.85 5.77
C LEU A 38 -9.13 9.90 4.87
N SER A 39 -8.33 10.82 4.31
CA SER A 39 -8.85 11.89 3.44
C SER A 39 -9.53 11.31 2.20
N VAL A 40 -8.93 10.31 1.56
CA VAL A 40 -9.51 9.62 0.40
C VAL A 40 -10.76 8.83 0.81
N THR A 41 -10.74 8.15 1.95
CA THR A 41 -11.91 7.42 2.46
C THR A 41 -13.09 8.37 2.71
N ILE A 42 -12.83 9.53 3.34
CA ILE A 42 -13.85 10.56 3.59
C ILE A 42 -14.34 11.16 2.28
N ALA A 43 -13.44 11.47 1.34
CA ALA A 43 -13.82 12.02 0.04
C ALA A 43 -14.74 11.06 -0.74
N ILE A 44 -14.44 9.75 -0.73
CA ILE A 44 -15.29 8.73 -1.32
C ILE A 44 -16.61 8.60 -0.55
N TYR A 45 -16.62 8.75 0.76
CA TYR A 45 -17.86 8.70 1.54
C TYR A 45 -18.80 9.87 1.24
N LEU A 46 -18.26 11.08 1.03
CA LEU A 46 -19.03 12.30 0.79
C LEU A 46 -19.42 12.51 -0.69
N TRP A 47 -18.50 12.22 -1.62
CA TRP A 47 -18.66 12.48 -3.05
C TRP A 47 -18.56 11.24 -3.94
N GLY A 48 -18.26 10.07 -3.37
CA GLY A 48 -18.09 8.85 -4.13
C GLY A 48 -19.41 8.25 -4.58
N ASP A 49 -19.39 7.72 -5.79
CA ASP A 49 -20.55 7.08 -6.38
C ASP A 49 -20.83 5.71 -5.70
N HIS A 50 -22.10 5.38 -5.45
CA HIS A 50 -22.51 4.16 -4.74
C HIS A 50 -22.12 2.85 -5.46
N THR A 51 -21.62 2.96 -6.69
CA THR A 51 -21.16 1.86 -7.55
C THR A 51 -19.74 1.38 -7.25
N SER A 52 -19.03 1.97 -6.27
CA SER A 52 -17.74 1.45 -5.76
C SER A 52 -17.94 0.13 -5.01
N ARG A 53 -18.20 -0.94 -5.75
CA ARG A 53 -18.53 -2.26 -5.20
C ARG A 53 -17.28 -2.90 -4.60
N PHE A 54 -17.33 -3.15 -3.30
CA PHE A 54 -16.33 -3.95 -2.60
C PHE A 54 -16.13 -5.31 -3.31
N SER A 55 -14.92 -5.54 -3.81
CA SER A 55 -14.58 -6.82 -4.44
C SER A 55 -14.58 -7.94 -3.39
N ARG A 56 -14.71 -9.20 -3.83
CA ARG A 56 -14.56 -10.35 -2.91
C ARG A 56 -13.18 -10.36 -2.24
N PHE A 57 -12.16 -9.91 -2.96
CA PHE A 57 -10.80 -9.78 -2.45
C PHE A 57 -10.71 -8.69 -1.36
N ASP A 58 -11.30 -7.52 -1.59
CA ASP A 58 -11.35 -6.42 -0.61
C ASP A 58 -12.03 -6.86 0.69
N LYS A 59 -13.11 -7.65 0.59
CA LYS A 59 -13.79 -8.23 1.76
C LYS A 59 -12.87 -9.20 2.51
N GLY A 60 -12.13 -10.04 1.80
CA GLY A 60 -11.13 -10.93 2.40
C GLY A 60 -10.04 -10.16 3.15
N CYS A 61 -9.48 -9.11 2.54
CA CYS A 61 -8.51 -8.23 3.19
C CYS A 61 -9.10 -7.54 4.42
N LEU A 62 -10.35 -7.07 4.35
CA LEU A 62 -11.02 -6.44 5.49
C LEU A 62 -11.19 -7.42 6.66
N VAL A 63 -11.64 -8.64 6.39
CA VAL A 63 -11.76 -9.69 7.42
C VAL A 63 -10.39 -10.00 8.04
N ALA A 64 -9.34 -10.15 7.22
CA ALA A 64 -7.99 -10.39 7.72
C ALA A 64 -7.49 -9.27 8.64
N VAL A 65 -7.71 -8.00 8.27
CA VAL A 65 -7.35 -6.85 9.10
C VAL A 65 -8.12 -6.83 10.42
N VAL A 66 -9.41 -7.16 10.41
CA VAL A 66 -10.22 -7.28 11.64
C VAL A 66 -9.69 -8.41 12.53
N VAL A 67 -9.31 -9.55 11.97
CA VAL A 67 -8.70 -10.66 12.72
C VAL A 67 -7.36 -10.24 13.34
N ILE A 68 -6.52 -9.51 12.59
CA ILE A 68 -5.25 -8.96 13.12
C ILE A 68 -5.52 -8.00 14.28
N LEU A 69 -6.53 -7.15 14.18
CA LEU A 69 -6.94 -6.25 15.25
C LEU A 69 -7.36 -7.00 16.52
N LEU A 70 -8.22 -8.02 16.37
CA LEU A 70 -8.67 -8.86 17.49
C LEU A 70 -7.49 -9.62 18.13
N PHE A 71 -6.62 -10.18 17.30
CA PHE A 71 -5.39 -10.83 17.75
C PHE A 71 -4.53 -9.87 18.58
N TRP A 72 -4.36 -8.63 18.12
CA TRP A 72 -3.58 -7.63 18.86
C TRP A 72 -4.24 -7.24 20.17
N PHE A 73 -5.56 -7.09 20.18
CA PHE A 73 -6.31 -6.76 21.39
C PHE A 73 -6.08 -7.80 22.50
N VAL A 74 -6.03 -9.08 22.15
CA VAL A 74 -5.78 -10.17 23.12
C VAL A 74 -4.31 -10.31 23.47
N THR A 75 -3.41 -10.37 22.48
CA THR A 75 -1.99 -10.70 22.71
C THR A 75 -1.15 -9.52 23.14
N ARG A 76 -1.57 -8.30 22.78
CA ARG A 76 -0.80 -7.05 22.89
C ARG A 76 0.59 -7.12 22.25
N ASN A 77 0.84 -8.09 21.37
CA ASN A 77 2.13 -8.25 20.73
C ASN A 77 2.25 -7.27 19.56
N HIS A 78 2.87 -6.12 19.82
CA HIS A 78 3.00 -5.01 18.87
C HIS A 78 3.81 -5.41 17.64
N VAL A 79 4.92 -6.13 17.81
CA VAL A 79 5.81 -6.52 16.71
C VAL A 79 5.11 -7.47 15.76
N VAL A 80 4.54 -8.56 16.28
CA VAL A 80 3.85 -9.56 15.45
C VAL A 80 2.66 -8.93 14.73
N THR A 81 1.85 -8.13 15.44
CA THR A 81 0.70 -7.44 14.84
C THR A 81 1.14 -6.51 13.71
N HIS A 82 2.19 -5.73 13.93
CA HIS A 82 2.70 -4.82 12.91
C HIS A 82 3.20 -5.58 11.69
N THR A 83 3.97 -6.66 11.87
CA THR A 83 4.47 -7.50 10.76
C THR A 83 3.33 -8.16 9.98
N LEU A 84 2.31 -8.69 10.66
CA LEU A 84 1.11 -9.24 10.01
C LEU A 84 0.37 -8.16 9.20
N THR A 85 0.29 -6.95 9.74
CA THR A 85 -0.31 -5.80 9.06
C THR A 85 0.47 -5.40 7.82
N GLN A 86 1.80 -5.39 7.87
CA GLN A 86 2.63 -5.16 6.68
C GLN A 86 2.40 -6.26 5.63
N GLY A 87 2.29 -7.52 6.04
CA GLY A 87 2.00 -8.64 5.16
C GLY A 87 0.68 -8.48 4.39
N ILE A 88 -0.41 -8.13 5.08
CA ILE A 88 -1.71 -7.94 4.39
C ILE A 88 -1.68 -6.74 3.44
N LEU A 89 -0.91 -5.68 3.78
CA LEU A 89 -0.71 -4.53 2.89
C LEU A 89 0.08 -4.90 1.62
N VAL A 90 1.02 -5.85 1.70
CA VAL A 90 1.70 -6.39 0.50
C VAL A 90 0.73 -7.22 -0.35
N ILE A 91 -0.03 -8.12 0.29
CA ILE A 91 -1.02 -8.96 -0.41
C ILE A 91 -2.06 -8.10 -1.12
N ALA A 92 -2.43 -6.95 -0.55
CA ALA A 92 -3.39 -6.02 -1.13
C ALA A 92 -2.99 -5.47 -2.51
N TYR A 93 -1.72 -5.56 -2.92
CA TYR A 93 -1.28 -5.19 -4.28
C TYR A 93 -1.63 -6.23 -5.34
N PHE A 94 -2.00 -7.46 -4.96
CA PHE A 94 -2.27 -8.55 -5.88
C PHE A 94 -3.31 -8.21 -6.98
N PRO A 95 -4.44 -7.52 -6.69
CA PRO A 95 -5.39 -7.12 -7.72
C PRO A 95 -4.76 -6.19 -8.77
N VAL A 96 -3.90 -5.26 -8.36
CA VAL A 96 -3.21 -4.32 -9.25
C VAL A 96 -2.21 -5.06 -10.13
N VAL A 97 -1.39 -5.93 -9.54
CA VAL A 97 -0.45 -6.79 -10.26
C VAL A 97 -1.19 -7.68 -11.26
N SER A 98 -2.27 -8.33 -10.84
CA SER A 98 -3.08 -9.17 -11.71
C SER A 98 -3.73 -8.38 -12.84
N ARG A 99 -4.11 -7.12 -12.62
CA ARG A 99 -4.67 -6.25 -13.66
C ARG A 99 -3.58 -5.95 -14.70
N LEU A 100 -2.44 -5.40 -14.27
CA LEU A 100 -1.32 -5.08 -15.17
C LEU A 100 -0.86 -6.28 -16.00
N TRP A 101 -0.85 -7.47 -15.39
CA TRP A 101 -0.48 -8.71 -16.09
C TRP A 101 -1.48 -9.13 -17.18
N LYS A 102 -2.78 -8.92 -16.96
CA LYS A 102 -3.84 -9.36 -17.86
C LYS A 102 -4.13 -8.34 -18.96
N THR A 103 -4.27 -7.06 -18.61
CA THR A 103 -4.69 -6.03 -19.57
C THR A 103 -3.56 -5.60 -20.50
N ARG A 104 -2.28 -5.79 -20.11
CA ARG A 104 -1.08 -5.38 -20.87
C ARG A 104 -1.10 -3.91 -21.36
N GLU A 105 -1.86 -3.07 -20.69
CA GLU A 105 -1.91 -1.64 -20.91
C GLU A 105 -1.55 -0.93 -19.61
N ASN A 106 -0.67 0.05 -19.70
CA ASN A 106 -0.33 0.89 -18.57
C ASN A 106 -1.23 2.13 -18.56
N SER A 107 -2.29 2.08 -17.75
CA SER A 107 -3.18 3.23 -17.51
C SER A 107 -2.67 4.18 -16.44
N GLU A 108 -1.52 3.88 -15.82
CA GLU A 108 -1.01 4.59 -14.65
C GLU A 108 0.18 5.49 -15.01
N SER A 109 0.26 6.67 -14.40
CA SER A 109 1.35 7.62 -14.66
C SER A 109 2.64 7.20 -13.94
N PHE A 110 3.70 6.90 -14.70
CA PHE A 110 5.03 6.62 -14.15
C PHE A 110 5.54 7.72 -13.22
N LEU A 111 5.25 8.98 -13.53
CA LEU A 111 5.69 10.12 -12.73
C LEU A 111 5.15 10.05 -11.29
N ILE A 112 3.88 9.69 -11.13
CA ILE A 112 3.25 9.55 -9.81
C ILE A 112 3.90 8.39 -9.04
N TRP A 113 4.12 7.25 -9.68
CA TRP A 113 4.74 6.09 -9.03
C TRP A 113 6.21 6.30 -8.66
N ILE A 114 6.98 7.04 -9.47
CA ILE A 114 8.35 7.44 -9.12
C ILE A 114 8.33 8.42 -7.94
N ALA A 115 7.46 9.43 -7.95
CA ALA A 115 7.32 10.33 -6.82
C ALA A 115 6.96 9.58 -5.54
N MET A 116 6.01 8.63 -5.61
CA MET A 116 5.66 7.75 -4.51
C MET A 116 6.80 6.82 -4.07
N ALA A 117 7.77 6.49 -4.94
CA ALA A 117 8.96 5.71 -4.56
C ALA A 117 9.98 6.55 -3.79
N VAL A 118 10.08 7.85 -4.10
CA VAL A 118 11.00 8.79 -3.46
C VAL A 118 10.54 9.13 -2.04
N THR A 119 9.23 9.33 -1.82
CA THR A 119 8.67 9.64 -0.50
C THR A 119 9.11 8.68 0.62
N PRO A 120 8.97 7.34 0.50
CA PRO A 120 9.40 6.41 1.53
C PRO A 120 10.93 6.34 1.66
N ALA A 121 11.69 6.59 0.58
CA ALA A 121 13.15 6.68 0.66
C ALA A 121 13.58 7.88 1.52
N ILE A 122 12.92 9.03 1.37
CA ILE A 122 13.16 10.21 2.22
C ILE A 122 12.72 9.92 3.66
N SER A 123 11.53 9.34 3.87
CA SER A 123 11.05 9.01 5.21
C SER A 123 11.98 8.04 5.94
N LEU A 124 12.60 7.11 5.22
CA LEU A 124 13.51 6.12 5.80
C LEU A 124 14.70 6.80 6.51
N LEU A 125 15.19 7.93 6.00
CA LEU A 125 16.28 8.70 6.61
C LEU A 125 15.91 9.31 7.97
N SER A 126 14.63 9.57 8.19
CA SER A 126 14.09 10.15 9.43
C SER A 126 13.42 9.11 10.35
N SER A 127 13.33 7.86 9.91
CA SER A 127 12.59 6.81 10.61
C SER A 127 13.34 6.31 11.84
N LYS A 128 12.66 6.16 12.98
CA LYS A 128 13.26 5.55 14.19
C LYS A 128 12.61 4.23 14.55
N GLY A 129 13.44 3.27 14.93
CA GLY A 129 13.00 1.93 15.34
C GLY A 129 12.71 1.00 14.17
N THR A 130 12.87 -0.30 14.44
CA THR A 130 12.77 -1.36 13.42
C THR A 130 11.41 -1.39 12.71
N LEU A 131 10.33 -1.07 13.42
CA LEU A 131 8.97 -1.08 12.89
C LEU A 131 8.76 0.00 11.81
N ALA A 132 9.27 1.23 12.02
CA ALA A 132 9.23 2.29 11.01
C ALA A 132 10.08 1.96 9.79
N THR A 133 11.25 1.33 9.99
CA THR A 133 12.10 0.83 8.91
C THR A 133 11.37 -0.23 8.07
N ILE A 134 10.74 -1.22 8.71
CA ILE A 134 9.97 -2.26 8.00
C ILE A 134 8.86 -1.63 7.17
N TYR A 135 8.13 -0.66 7.73
CA TYR A 135 7.06 0.05 7.04
C TYR A 135 7.56 0.73 5.76
N SER A 136 8.65 1.50 5.87
CA SER A 136 9.25 2.24 4.76
C SER A 136 9.87 1.31 3.70
N VAL A 137 10.61 0.28 4.12
CA VAL A 137 11.23 -0.68 3.19
C VAL A 137 10.17 -1.46 2.43
N ARG A 138 9.08 -1.89 3.09
CA ARG A 138 7.93 -2.54 2.42
C ARG A 138 7.40 -1.66 1.29
N ALA A 139 7.15 -0.37 1.57
CA ALA A 139 6.63 0.56 0.57
C ALA A 139 7.57 0.70 -0.63
N ILE A 140 8.87 0.89 -0.39
CA ILE A 140 9.89 0.97 -1.45
C ILE A 140 9.87 -0.30 -2.31
N VAL A 141 9.94 -1.48 -1.70
CA VAL A 141 9.97 -2.76 -2.44
C VAL A 141 8.70 -2.94 -3.27
N CYS A 142 7.51 -2.69 -2.70
CA CYS A 142 6.26 -2.84 -3.44
C CYS A 142 6.16 -1.88 -4.63
N ILE A 143 6.56 -0.62 -4.45
CA ILE A 143 6.51 0.38 -5.50
C ILE A 143 7.52 0.07 -6.62
N LEU A 144 8.74 -0.35 -6.27
CA LEU A 144 9.73 -0.75 -7.27
C LEU A 144 9.26 -1.96 -8.08
N VAL A 145 8.64 -2.96 -7.43
CA VAL A 145 8.05 -4.11 -8.13
C VAL A 145 6.95 -3.66 -9.11
N LEU A 146 6.08 -2.73 -8.70
CA LEU A 146 5.05 -2.20 -9.57
C LEU A 146 5.63 -1.38 -10.73
N LEU A 147 6.64 -0.55 -10.49
CA LEU A 147 7.34 0.19 -11.54
C LEU A 147 7.99 -0.76 -12.55
N MET A 148 8.64 -1.84 -12.10
CA MET A 148 9.19 -2.85 -12.98
C MET A 148 8.11 -3.55 -13.82
N LEU A 149 6.95 -3.84 -13.23
CA LEU A 149 5.81 -4.41 -13.97
C LEU A 149 5.25 -3.44 -15.00
N MET A 150 5.12 -2.15 -14.68
CA MET A 150 4.70 -1.11 -15.62
C MET A 150 5.69 -0.97 -16.77
N LEU A 151 6.99 -0.93 -16.49
CA LEU A 151 8.06 -0.90 -17.50
C LEU A 151 7.99 -2.12 -18.43
N ARG A 152 7.77 -3.32 -17.87
CA ARG A 152 7.60 -4.54 -18.66
C ARG A 152 6.40 -4.42 -19.61
N VAL A 153 5.27 -3.93 -19.13
CA VAL A 153 4.04 -3.77 -19.92
C VAL A 153 4.26 -2.77 -21.06
N GLU A 154 4.86 -1.61 -20.76
CA GLU A 154 5.19 -0.58 -21.74
C GLU A 154 6.15 -1.10 -22.81
N TYR A 155 7.20 -1.83 -22.41
CA TYR A 155 8.17 -2.43 -23.33
C TYR A 155 7.52 -3.45 -24.27
N LEU A 156 6.65 -4.32 -23.75
CA LEU A 156 5.93 -5.31 -24.55
C LEU A 156 4.93 -4.65 -25.51
N SER A 157 4.29 -3.56 -25.10
CA SER A 157 3.37 -2.79 -25.94
C SER A 157 4.12 -2.15 -27.13
N ARG A 158 5.24 -1.47 -26.87
CA ARG A 158 6.09 -0.86 -27.91
C ARG A 158 6.59 -1.89 -28.93
N LYS A 159 7.11 -3.03 -28.44
CA LYS A 159 7.59 -4.11 -29.32
C LYS A 159 6.48 -4.65 -30.22
N HIS A 160 5.23 -4.71 -29.75
CA HIS A 160 4.11 -5.14 -30.57
C HIS A 160 3.78 -4.10 -31.65
N SER A 161 3.76 -2.82 -31.31
CA SER A 161 3.54 -1.72 -32.27
C SER A 161 4.61 -1.68 -33.36
N ASP A 162 5.89 -1.89 -33.02
CA ASP A 162 6.98 -1.90 -34.01
C ASP A 162 6.84 -3.07 -35.02
N LEU A 163 6.36 -4.23 -34.57
CA LEU A 163 6.11 -5.40 -35.43
C LEU A 163 4.90 -5.21 -36.35
N VAL A 164 3.87 -4.49 -35.91
CA VAL A 164 2.68 -4.22 -36.72
C VAL A 164 2.91 -3.05 -37.69
N GLY A 165 3.70 -2.05 -37.31
CA GLY A 165 4.05 -0.92 -38.17
C GLY A 165 5.11 -1.22 -39.25
N SER A 166 5.73 -2.41 -39.21
CA SER A 166 6.72 -2.88 -40.20
C SER A 166 6.17 -3.92 -41.18
N ALA A 167 4.88 -4.28 -41.08
CA ALA A 167 4.15 -5.16 -41.99
C ALA A 167 3.21 -4.36 -42.91
#